data_AF-A0A9P0F947-F1
#
_entry.id   AF-A0A9P0F947-F1
#
_cell.length_a   1.000
_cell.length_b   1.000
_cell.length_c   1.000
_cell.angle_alpha   90.00
_cell.angle_beta   90.00
_cell.angle_gamma   90.00
#
_symmetry.space_group_name_H-M   'P 1'
#
loop_
_entity.id
_entity.type
_entity.pdbx_description
1 polymer ?
#
loop_
_entity_poly.entity_id
_entity_poly.type
_entity_poly.pdbx_seq_one_letter_code
_entity_poly.pdbx_strand_id
1 'polypeptide(L)'
;MWLFPLAFNNDDHIKYYACLAITILVANKEIEAAVLQSGTLDLVEPFVTSHSPSEFAKSNEAHAHGQSKNWLQKLVPVLNSKREEARNLAAFHFCMEAGIKKQQGKSDLFREIGAIEPLKKVASCPNAIASKFAAQALRLMGEEVPHKLSQQVPLWSIEDVREWVKQIGFPEFAANFVESRVDGDLLLQLTEENLKYDIGIKNGLRLKGFMREMNNLKTMADYSSRDPTRLNDLLQNIGPLYGSMSIYAYSMLTAGVDKDSLRNLTEEQLQQECGIENSIHRGRIMEAISGMIKDTLVCSSESVVDKPLDVFISYRRSNGSQLASLLKVHLQVRNFTAFIDVEKLEAGKFDNNLLNSIRQARHFLLILTPNALHRCIGDTECKDWVHKEIVAALNSQCNIIPITDTNFVWPQPEELPEDMRAICHFNGVRWIHDYQDACVDKLVRFMQGEISTRGNSVSSFKGDPSTPGTPHGMMRSPPRRKSFGQMNSLPRPPPSQKVNRLISPASRTRGTDGLGTPLSSSLPPVPPMPLPKENTCVNSDNVDSVSENSADANRKQNLMDRCVNKFKNLVKK
;
A
#
# COMPACT_ATOMS: atom_id res chain seq x y z
N MET A 1 -12.31 -13.89 12.66
CA MET A 1 -12.99 -12.86 11.83
C MET A 1 -14.32 -12.43 12.46
N TRP A 2 -14.31 -11.69 13.59
CA TRP A 2 -15.53 -11.11 14.19
C TRP A 2 -15.42 -9.60 14.47
N LEU A 3 -14.21 -9.05 14.42
CA LEU A 3 -13.92 -7.63 14.55
C LEU A 3 -14.22 -6.84 13.27
N PHE A 4 -14.12 -7.47 12.09
CA PHE A 4 -14.35 -6.81 10.80
C PHE A 4 -15.77 -6.18 10.72
N PRO A 5 -16.88 -6.88 11.02
CA PRO A 5 -18.21 -6.24 11.00
C PRO A 5 -18.44 -5.15 12.05
N LEU A 6 -17.64 -5.15 13.14
CA LEU A 6 -17.74 -4.13 14.18
C LEU A 6 -16.99 -2.85 13.81
N ALA A 7 -15.88 -2.96 13.08
CA ALA A 7 -15.11 -1.82 12.61
C ALA A 7 -15.84 -0.98 11.52
N PHE A 8 -16.78 -1.60 10.78
CA PHE A 8 -17.66 -0.91 9.82
C PHE A 8 -19.02 -0.49 10.42
N ASN A 9 -19.19 -0.52 11.75
CA ASN A 9 -20.43 -0.08 12.38
C ASN A 9 -20.57 1.45 12.33
N ASN A 10 -21.80 1.96 12.19
CA ASN A 10 -22.06 3.40 12.17
C ASN A 10 -21.70 4.09 13.51
N ASP A 11 -21.80 3.38 14.64
CA ASP A 11 -21.44 3.90 15.97
C ASP A 11 -19.91 3.98 16.16
N ASP A 12 -19.39 5.21 16.35
CA ASP A 12 -17.97 5.48 16.53
C ASP A 12 -17.37 4.88 17.82
N HIS A 13 -18.17 4.61 18.85
CA HIS A 13 -17.70 3.87 20.03
C HIS A 13 -17.49 2.39 19.70
N ILE A 14 -18.35 1.79 18.87
CA ILE A 14 -18.17 0.40 18.41
C ILE A 14 -16.94 0.32 17.48
N LYS A 15 -16.77 1.29 16.57
CA LYS A 15 -15.53 1.40 15.77
C LYS A 15 -14.30 1.50 16.67
N TYR A 16 -14.31 2.43 17.63
CA TYR A 16 -13.20 2.65 18.56
C TYR A 16 -12.78 1.38 19.31
N TYR A 17 -13.73 0.67 19.94
CA TYR A 17 -13.42 -0.56 20.67
C TYR A 17 -12.99 -1.72 19.74
N ALA A 18 -13.50 -1.76 18.50
CA ALA A 18 -13.01 -2.71 17.49
C ALA A 18 -11.56 -2.41 17.09
N CYS A 19 -11.23 -1.16 16.75
CA CYS A 19 -9.87 -0.71 16.46
C CYS A 19 -8.91 -0.94 17.64
N LEU A 20 -9.37 -0.72 18.88
CA LEU A 20 -8.58 -0.98 20.07
C LEU A 20 -8.27 -2.48 20.26
N ALA A 21 -9.25 -3.35 20.03
CA ALA A 21 -9.02 -4.79 20.05
C ALA A 21 -8.08 -5.25 18.92
N ILE A 22 -8.19 -4.68 17.72
CA ILE A 22 -7.28 -4.94 16.58
C ILE A 22 -5.83 -4.57 16.96
N THR A 23 -5.60 -3.36 17.48
CA THR A 23 -4.24 -2.90 17.83
C THR A 23 -3.61 -3.70 18.99
N ILE A 24 -4.40 -4.15 19.97
CA ILE A 24 -3.94 -5.06 21.03
C ILE A 24 -3.56 -6.44 20.46
N LEU A 25 -4.33 -6.98 19.50
CA LEU A 25 -3.99 -8.24 18.84
C LEU A 25 -2.71 -8.12 18.00
N VAL A 26 -2.51 -6.99 17.33
CA VAL A 26 -1.32 -6.69 16.50
C VAL A 26 -0.05 -6.50 17.33
N ALA A 27 -0.18 -6.10 18.59
CA ALA A 27 0.95 -6.08 19.52
C ALA A 27 1.45 -7.50 19.91
N ASN A 28 0.68 -8.57 19.63
CA ASN A 28 1.12 -9.94 19.79
C ASN A 28 1.71 -10.52 18.47
N LYS A 29 3.02 -10.78 18.48
CA LYS A 29 3.78 -11.33 17.35
C LYS A 29 3.22 -12.64 16.77
N GLU A 30 2.58 -13.47 17.60
CA GLU A 30 2.02 -14.76 17.15
C GLU A 30 0.80 -14.59 16.24
N ILE A 31 0.05 -13.48 16.40
CA ILE A 31 -1.21 -13.22 15.70
C ILE A 31 -1.04 -12.08 14.68
N GLU A 32 0.03 -11.29 14.77
CA GLU A 32 0.38 -10.15 13.91
C GLU A 32 0.16 -10.44 12.41
N ALA A 33 0.70 -11.55 11.89
CA ALA A 33 0.55 -11.95 10.49
C ALA A 33 -0.91 -12.19 10.06
N ALA A 34 -1.71 -12.82 10.93
CA ALA A 34 -3.12 -13.09 10.66
C ALA A 34 -3.99 -11.83 10.72
N VAL A 35 -3.61 -10.83 11.52
CA VAL A 35 -4.30 -9.53 11.51
C VAL A 35 -3.93 -8.71 10.27
N LEU A 36 -2.65 -8.69 9.87
CA LEU A 36 -2.20 -8.05 8.63
C LEU A 36 -2.95 -8.61 7.41
N GLN A 37 -3.06 -9.94 7.30
CA GLN A 37 -3.82 -10.59 6.21
C GLN A 37 -5.32 -10.23 6.20
N SER A 38 -5.88 -9.73 7.31
CA SER A 38 -7.31 -9.38 7.41
C SER A 38 -7.66 -7.98 6.88
N GLY A 39 -6.68 -7.12 6.60
CA GLY A 39 -6.91 -5.72 6.18
C GLY A 39 -7.62 -4.83 7.21
N THR A 40 -7.78 -5.29 8.46
CA THR A 40 -8.50 -4.53 9.50
C THR A 40 -7.69 -3.39 10.14
N LEU A 41 -6.37 -3.36 9.91
CA LEU A 41 -5.47 -2.32 10.40
C LEU A 41 -5.69 -0.97 9.71
N ASP A 42 -5.99 -1.00 8.40
CA ASP A 42 -6.21 0.17 7.55
C ASP A 42 -7.37 1.07 8.03
N LEU A 43 -8.23 0.55 8.91
CA LEU A 43 -9.36 1.27 9.51
C LEU A 43 -8.96 2.12 10.73
N VAL A 44 -7.78 1.89 11.31
CA VAL A 44 -7.33 2.55 12.55
C VAL A 44 -6.88 3.99 12.28
N GLU A 45 -6.13 4.23 11.19
CA GLU A 45 -5.63 5.56 10.86
C GLU A 45 -6.74 6.55 10.46
N PRO A 46 -7.72 6.21 9.60
CA PRO A 46 -8.88 7.06 9.32
C PRO A 46 -9.68 7.41 10.58
N PHE A 47 -9.81 6.48 11.54
CA PHE A 47 -10.48 6.76 12.82
C PHE A 47 -9.70 7.79 13.65
N VAL A 48 -8.40 7.57 13.86
CA VAL A 48 -7.54 8.42 14.71
C VAL A 48 -7.31 9.81 14.11
N THR A 49 -7.41 9.97 12.79
CA THR A 49 -7.28 11.27 12.11
C THR A 49 -8.59 12.06 12.06
N SER A 50 -9.75 11.39 12.05
CA SER A 50 -11.07 12.05 12.02
C SER A 50 -11.60 12.50 13.39
N HIS A 51 -11.12 11.91 14.48
CA HIS A 51 -11.61 12.18 15.84
C HIS A 51 -10.60 12.97 16.67
N SER A 52 -11.09 13.84 17.57
CA SER A 52 -10.25 14.47 18.60
C SER A 52 -10.38 13.74 19.95
N PRO A 53 -9.27 13.51 20.69
CA PRO A 53 -9.32 12.84 21.99
C PRO A 53 -10.20 13.56 23.02
N SER A 54 -10.27 14.89 22.95
CA SER A 54 -10.98 15.72 23.95
C SER A 54 -12.48 15.84 23.70
N GLU A 55 -12.95 15.67 22.47
CA GLU A 55 -14.38 15.58 22.15
C GLU A 55 -14.88 14.15 22.35
N PHE A 56 -14.11 13.14 21.93
CA PHE A 56 -14.45 11.73 22.14
C PHE A 56 -14.51 11.33 23.63
N ALA A 57 -13.70 11.96 24.49
CA ALA A 57 -13.83 11.83 25.95
C ALA A 57 -15.17 12.36 26.50
N LYS A 58 -15.80 13.32 25.81
CA LYS A 58 -17.05 13.99 26.24
C LYS A 58 -18.30 13.41 25.60
N SER A 59 -18.18 12.68 24.48
CA SER A 59 -19.34 12.17 23.74
C SER A 59 -20.07 11.01 24.43
N ASN A 60 -19.50 10.44 25.50
CA ASN A 60 -20.06 9.27 26.18
C ASN A 60 -19.71 9.24 27.67
N GLU A 61 -20.73 9.08 28.52
CA GLU A 61 -20.60 8.98 29.98
C GLU A 61 -19.69 7.82 30.44
N ALA A 62 -19.60 6.75 29.64
CA ALA A 62 -18.68 5.64 29.89
C ALA A 62 -17.19 6.05 29.89
N HIS A 63 -16.85 7.16 29.24
CA HIS A 63 -15.50 7.73 29.25
C HIS A 63 -15.29 8.81 30.32
N ALA A 64 -16.34 9.37 30.93
CA ALA A 64 -16.23 10.47 31.90
C ALA A 64 -15.36 10.14 33.13
N HIS A 65 -15.31 8.87 33.53
CA HIS A 65 -14.48 8.39 34.64
C HIS A 65 -13.08 7.91 34.19
N GLY A 66 -12.90 7.65 32.90
CA GLY A 66 -11.69 7.04 32.31
C GLY A 66 -11.43 5.61 32.79
N GLN A 67 -10.38 4.99 32.26
CA GLN A 67 -10.02 3.60 32.57
C GLN A 67 -9.31 3.44 33.92
N SER A 68 -9.23 2.17 34.37
CA SER A 68 -8.54 1.79 35.61
C SER A 68 -7.03 1.63 35.42
N LYS A 69 -6.24 1.75 36.51
CA LYS A 69 -4.78 1.57 36.51
C LYS A 69 -4.35 0.26 35.83
N ASN A 70 -4.97 -0.86 36.21
CA ASN A 70 -4.67 -2.20 35.68
C ASN A 70 -5.08 -2.38 34.21
N TRP A 71 -5.96 -1.53 33.70
CA TRP A 71 -6.32 -1.51 32.28
C TRP A 71 -5.28 -0.72 31.50
N LEU A 72 -4.94 0.50 31.95
CA LEU A 72 -3.98 1.39 31.29
C LEU A 72 -2.58 0.76 31.21
N GLN A 73 -2.15 0.06 32.27
CA GLN A 73 -0.88 -0.66 32.29
C GLN A 73 -0.76 -1.72 31.17
N LYS A 74 -1.87 -2.30 30.69
CA LYS A 74 -1.88 -3.26 29.58
C LYS A 74 -1.71 -2.61 28.21
N LEU A 75 -1.98 -1.30 28.09
CA LEU A 75 -1.80 -0.55 26.85
C LEU A 75 -0.37 0.02 26.71
N VAL A 76 0.39 0.15 27.81
CA VAL A 76 1.78 0.64 27.79
C VAL A 76 2.69 -0.16 26.84
N PRO A 77 2.64 -1.51 26.75
CA PRO A 77 3.41 -2.26 25.76
C PRO A 77 3.07 -1.92 24.30
N VAL A 78 1.83 -1.50 24.01
CA VAL A 78 1.37 -1.18 22.64
C VAL A 78 2.03 0.10 22.11
N LEU A 79 2.38 1.05 22.98
CA LEU A 79 3.21 2.22 22.62
C LEU A 79 4.61 1.85 22.11
N ASN A 80 5.13 0.68 22.52
CA ASN A 80 6.42 0.15 22.08
C ASN A 80 6.29 -0.85 20.91
N SER A 81 5.10 -0.99 20.30
CA SER A 81 4.89 -1.81 19.12
C SER A 81 5.70 -1.27 17.92
N LYS A 82 6.14 -2.18 17.04
CA LYS A 82 6.77 -1.81 15.77
C LYS A 82 5.77 -1.18 14.78
N ARG A 83 4.47 -1.42 14.96
CA ARG A 83 3.42 -0.99 14.05
C ARG A 83 2.99 0.45 14.32
N GLU A 84 2.70 1.19 13.25
CA GLU A 84 2.41 2.62 13.29
C GLU A 84 0.99 2.86 13.83
N GLU A 85 0.03 2.10 13.31
CA GLU A 85 -1.40 2.09 13.63
C GLU A 85 -1.64 1.76 15.11
N ALA A 86 -0.88 0.78 15.63
CA ALA A 86 -0.91 0.41 17.04
C ALA A 86 -0.43 1.54 17.95
N ARG A 87 0.66 2.22 17.57
CA ARG A 87 1.18 3.40 18.30
C ARG A 87 0.24 4.60 18.19
N ASN A 88 -0.34 4.84 17.01
CA ASN A 88 -1.30 5.92 16.75
C ASN A 88 -2.50 5.84 17.70
N LEU A 89 -3.16 4.68 17.78
CA LEU A 89 -4.35 4.51 18.62
C LEU A 89 -4.00 4.45 20.12
N ALA A 90 -2.86 3.86 20.49
CA ALA A 90 -2.40 3.87 21.88
C ALA A 90 -2.11 5.31 22.35
N ALA A 91 -1.40 6.10 21.55
CA ALA A 91 -1.13 7.51 21.85
C ALA A 91 -2.41 8.35 21.91
N PHE A 92 -3.37 8.12 20.99
CA PHE A 92 -4.71 8.73 21.04
C PHE A 92 -5.43 8.43 22.36
N HIS A 93 -5.45 7.15 22.79
CA HIS A 93 -6.09 6.77 24.04
C HIS A 93 -5.39 7.36 25.27
N PHE A 94 -4.05 7.34 25.34
CA PHE A 94 -3.32 7.99 26.43
C PHE A 94 -3.55 9.51 26.45
N CYS A 95 -3.71 10.17 25.30
CA CYS A 95 -4.08 11.58 25.23
C CYS A 95 -5.51 11.84 25.74
N MET A 96 -6.46 10.97 25.42
CA MET A 96 -7.85 11.03 25.91
C MET A 96 -7.88 10.90 27.44
N GLU A 97 -7.24 9.86 27.97
CA GLU A 97 -7.17 9.58 29.41
C GLU A 97 -6.38 10.64 30.17
N ALA A 98 -5.29 11.17 29.62
CA ALA A 98 -4.57 12.29 30.23
C ALA A 98 -5.48 13.52 30.40
N GLY A 99 -6.38 13.78 29.45
CA GLY A 99 -7.41 14.83 29.57
C GLY A 99 -8.38 14.57 30.72
N ILE A 100 -8.90 13.33 30.82
CA ILE A 100 -9.86 12.92 31.86
C ILE A 100 -9.20 12.95 33.26
N LYS A 101 -8.03 12.31 33.41
CA LYS A 101 -7.35 12.24 34.71
C LYS A 101 -6.80 13.59 35.18
N LYS A 102 -6.46 14.52 34.26
CA LYS A 102 -6.13 15.92 34.60
C LYS A 102 -7.31 16.63 35.28
N GLN A 103 -8.52 16.47 34.75
CA GLN A 103 -9.74 17.03 35.38
C GLN A 103 -10.03 16.39 36.74
N GLN A 104 -9.68 15.12 36.93
CA GLN A 104 -9.82 14.41 38.20
C GLN A 104 -8.67 14.67 39.21
N GLY A 105 -7.63 15.42 38.84
CA GLY A 105 -6.44 15.62 39.68
C GLY A 105 -5.59 14.35 39.91
N LYS A 106 -5.64 13.37 38.99
CA LYS A 106 -5.00 12.04 39.12
C LYS A 106 -3.91 11.80 38.06
N SER A 107 -3.10 12.82 37.77
CA SER A 107 -2.00 12.74 36.80
C SER A 107 -0.89 11.76 37.20
N ASP A 108 -0.64 11.58 38.50
CA ASP A 108 0.46 10.73 39.00
C ASP A 108 0.31 9.25 38.62
N LEU A 109 -0.93 8.81 38.32
CA LEU A 109 -1.21 7.45 37.85
C LEU A 109 -0.38 7.08 36.61
N PHE A 110 -0.09 8.03 35.71
CA PHE A 110 0.72 7.76 34.51
C PHE A 110 2.20 7.52 34.82
N ARG A 111 2.70 8.14 35.91
CA ARG A 111 4.03 7.91 36.46
C ARG A 111 4.09 6.52 37.14
N GLU A 112 3.06 6.16 37.89
CA GLU A 112 2.95 4.85 38.55
C GLU A 112 2.86 3.65 37.58
N ILE A 113 2.20 3.79 36.43
CA ILE A 113 2.12 2.71 35.42
C ILE A 113 3.32 2.69 34.46
N GLY A 114 4.27 3.62 34.59
CA GLY A 114 5.43 3.72 33.71
C GLY A 114 5.10 4.14 32.26
N ALA A 115 4.04 4.92 32.03
CA ALA A 115 3.64 5.35 30.69
C ALA A 115 4.45 6.53 30.15
N ILE A 116 5.08 7.33 31.02
CA ILE A 116 5.76 8.59 30.64
C ILE A 116 6.93 8.34 29.67
N GLU A 117 7.84 7.42 29.99
CA GLU A 117 9.03 7.18 29.14
C GLU A 117 8.67 6.58 27.76
N PRO A 118 7.75 5.59 27.64
CA PRO A 118 7.18 5.20 26.36
C PRO A 118 6.52 6.36 25.60
N LEU A 119 5.78 7.26 26.27
CA LEU A 119 5.17 8.41 25.62
C LEU A 119 6.21 9.43 25.14
N LYS A 120 7.28 9.69 25.89
CA LYS A 120 8.42 10.52 25.42
C LYS A 120 9.05 9.92 24.16
N LYS A 121 9.31 8.60 24.16
CA LYS A 121 9.84 7.90 23.00
C LYS A 121 8.92 7.95 21.78
N VAL A 122 7.60 7.88 21.96
CA VAL A 122 6.64 8.04 20.86
C VAL A 122 6.53 9.51 20.40
N ALA A 123 6.64 10.47 21.32
CA ALA A 123 6.63 11.90 21.00
C ALA A 123 7.82 12.32 20.10
N SER A 124 9.00 11.72 20.29
CA SER A 124 10.17 11.98 19.43
C SER A 124 10.25 11.15 18.15
N CYS A 125 9.35 10.18 17.94
CA CYS A 125 9.30 9.41 16.69
C CYS A 125 8.86 10.29 15.49
N PRO A 126 9.27 9.96 14.25
CA PRO A 126 8.92 10.73 13.06
C PRO A 126 7.42 10.71 12.72
N ASN A 127 6.72 9.61 13.04
CA ASN A 127 5.28 9.45 12.83
C ASN A 127 4.50 10.63 13.41
N ALA A 128 3.91 11.43 12.53
CA ALA A 128 3.27 12.70 12.87
C ALA A 128 2.02 12.54 13.75
N ILE A 129 1.28 11.44 13.61
CA ILE A 129 0.01 11.19 14.32
C ILE A 129 0.30 10.78 15.76
N ALA A 130 1.07 9.71 15.95
CA ALA A 130 1.46 9.23 17.28
C ALA A 130 2.27 10.29 18.05
N SER A 131 3.22 10.97 17.39
CA SER A 131 4.02 12.05 17.99
C SER A 131 3.15 13.19 18.52
N LYS A 132 2.18 13.67 17.71
CA LYS A 132 1.24 14.73 18.10
C LYS A 132 0.44 14.35 19.35
N PHE A 133 -0.15 13.16 19.40
CA PHE A 133 -0.96 12.74 20.55
C PHE A 133 -0.12 12.42 21.78
N ALA A 134 1.07 11.85 21.63
CA ALA A 134 1.99 11.62 22.75
C ALA A 134 2.50 12.95 23.35
N ALA A 135 2.86 13.93 22.53
CA ALA A 135 3.23 15.27 22.97
C ALA A 135 2.05 15.99 23.68
N GLN A 136 0.83 15.86 23.15
CA GLN A 136 -0.37 16.39 23.80
C GLN A 136 -0.65 15.70 25.15
N ALA A 137 -0.48 14.39 25.24
CA ALA A 137 -0.60 13.64 26.49
C ALA A 137 0.42 14.10 27.54
N LEU A 138 1.70 14.20 27.17
CA LEU A 138 2.78 14.69 28.06
C LEU A 138 2.46 16.09 28.61
N ARG A 139 2.06 17.02 27.75
CA ARG A 139 1.66 18.39 28.16
C ARG A 139 0.40 18.40 29.04
N LEU A 140 -0.52 17.44 28.89
CA LEU A 140 -1.67 17.29 29.79
C LEU A 140 -1.24 16.77 31.17
N MET A 141 -0.30 15.83 31.21
CA MET A 141 0.28 15.27 32.44
C MET A 141 1.22 16.24 33.18
N GLY A 142 1.69 17.31 32.53
CA GLY A 142 2.65 18.26 33.10
C GLY A 142 4.11 17.89 32.89
N GLU A 143 4.38 16.92 32.01
CA GLU A 143 5.74 16.51 31.63
C GLU A 143 6.29 17.40 30.52
N GLU A 144 7.62 17.56 30.50
CA GLU A 144 8.32 18.17 29.37
C GLU A 144 8.17 17.30 28.11
N VAL A 145 7.78 17.96 27.01
CA VAL A 145 7.68 17.31 25.69
C VAL A 145 9.08 17.27 25.08
N PRO A 146 9.60 16.08 24.69
CA PRO A 146 10.92 15.99 24.10
C PRO A 146 10.98 16.70 22.75
N HIS A 147 12.16 17.23 22.40
CA HIS A 147 12.36 17.90 21.13
C HIS A 147 12.13 16.93 19.95
N LYS A 148 11.33 17.36 18.96
CA LYS A 148 11.04 16.54 17.78
C LYS A 148 12.16 16.68 16.76
N LEU A 149 13.00 15.66 16.67
CA LEU A 149 14.11 15.61 15.74
C LEU A 149 13.65 15.26 14.32
N SER A 150 14.23 15.92 13.31
CA SER A 150 14.04 15.58 11.90
C SER A 150 14.68 14.22 11.57
N GLN A 151 14.20 13.50 10.56
CA GLN A 151 14.94 12.34 10.05
C GLN A 151 16.13 12.74 9.15
N GLN A 152 16.19 13.99 8.70
CA GLN A 152 17.31 14.52 7.92
C GLN A 152 18.48 14.86 8.84
N VAL A 153 19.11 13.82 9.38
CA VAL A 153 20.27 13.91 10.29
C VAL A 153 21.42 14.78 9.71
N PRO A 154 21.74 14.75 8.40
CA PRO A 154 22.80 15.61 7.84
C PRO A 154 22.53 17.12 7.95
N LEU A 155 21.30 17.53 8.30
CA LEU A 155 20.90 18.93 8.47
C LEU A 155 20.67 19.31 9.95
N TRP A 156 20.99 18.42 10.90
CA TRP A 156 20.84 18.68 12.33
C TRP A 156 21.81 19.76 12.82
N SER A 157 21.29 20.68 13.63
CA SER A 157 22.09 21.65 14.38
C SER A 157 22.78 21.02 15.59
N ILE A 158 23.69 21.77 16.22
CA ILE A 158 24.35 21.38 17.47
C ILE A 158 23.30 21.15 18.59
N GLU A 159 22.25 21.97 18.63
CA GLU A 159 21.08 21.79 19.50
C GLU A 159 20.35 20.46 19.26
N ASP A 160 20.13 20.08 17.99
CA ASP A 160 19.46 18.82 17.65
C ASP A 160 20.29 17.61 18.10
N VAL A 161 21.62 17.64 17.85
CA VAL A 161 22.56 16.63 18.34
C VAL A 161 22.51 16.54 19.88
N ARG A 162 22.53 17.67 20.58
CA ARG A 162 22.43 17.73 22.04
C ARG A 162 21.14 17.08 22.56
N GLU A 163 19.99 17.35 21.94
CA GLU A 163 18.72 16.74 22.35
C GLU A 163 18.66 15.25 21.99
N TRP A 164 19.24 14.82 20.86
CA TRP A 164 19.37 13.40 20.54
C TRP A 164 20.22 12.63 21.57
N VAL A 165 21.38 13.17 21.94
CA VAL A 165 22.29 12.58 22.95
C VAL A 165 21.58 12.40 24.31
N LYS A 166 20.72 13.34 24.71
CA LYS A 166 19.87 13.16 25.90
C LYS A 166 18.82 12.05 25.70
N GLN A 167 18.14 12.02 24.56
CA GLN A 167 17.08 11.04 24.26
C GLN A 167 17.58 9.59 24.21
N ILE A 168 18.83 9.34 23.79
CA ILE A 168 19.44 8.00 23.82
C ILE A 168 19.97 7.60 25.21
N GLY A 169 19.81 8.45 26.24
CA GLY A 169 20.22 8.16 27.61
C GLY A 169 21.67 8.50 27.95
N PHE A 170 22.26 9.50 27.27
CA PHE A 170 23.61 10.01 27.54
C PHE A 170 23.63 11.52 27.91
N PRO A 171 22.69 12.02 28.74
CA PRO A 171 22.55 13.46 29.01
C PRO A 171 23.79 14.10 29.63
N GLU A 172 24.64 13.34 30.32
CA GLU A 172 25.86 13.86 30.95
C GLU A 172 26.97 14.21 29.95
N PHE A 173 26.95 13.65 28.74
CA PHE A 173 27.89 13.99 27.67
C PHE A 173 27.34 15.07 26.74
N ALA A 174 26.06 15.41 26.84
CA ALA A 174 25.40 16.35 25.92
C ALA A 174 26.05 17.74 25.90
N ALA A 175 26.66 18.18 27.02
CA ALA A 175 27.45 19.42 27.06
C ALA A 175 28.73 19.32 26.21
N ASN A 176 29.44 18.19 26.25
CA ASN A 176 30.69 17.97 25.54
C ASN A 176 30.47 17.96 24.02
N PHE A 177 29.33 17.43 23.53
CA PHE A 177 28.96 17.53 22.11
C PHE A 177 28.76 19.00 21.65
N VAL A 178 28.24 19.87 22.53
CA VAL A 178 28.09 21.31 22.24
C VAL A 178 29.43 22.03 22.27
N GLU A 179 30.29 21.72 23.25
CA GLU A 179 31.63 22.29 23.39
C GLU A 179 32.51 21.94 22.18
N SER A 180 32.50 20.68 21.76
CA SER A 180 33.15 20.19 20.53
C SER A 180 32.40 20.56 19.24
N ARG A 181 31.30 21.33 19.33
CA ARG A 181 30.48 21.84 18.20
C ARG A 181 30.04 20.77 17.20
N VAL A 182 29.64 19.61 17.70
CA VAL A 182 29.20 18.49 16.86
C VAL A 182 27.80 18.79 16.31
N ASP A 183 27.73 18.96 14.99
CA ASP A 183 26.48 19.04 14.22
C ASP A 183 26.12 17.68 13.61
N GLY A 184 25.05 17.64 12.81
CA GLY A 184 24.55 16.42 12.17
C GLY A 184 25.53 15.77 11.19
N ASP A 185 26.33 16.56 10.46
CA ASP A 185 27.33 16.04 9.52
C ASP A 185 28.48 15.39 10.28
N LEU A 186 29.02 16.08 11.29
CA LEU A 186 30.11 15.56 12.10
C LEU A 186 29.68 14.36 12.93
N LEU A 187 28.46 14.36 13.51
CA LEU A 187 27.91 13.23 14.27
C LEU A 187 27.92 11.92 13.46
N LEU A 188 27.57 11.99 12.17
CA LEU A 188 27.55 10.82 11.30
C LEU A 188 28.96 10.32 10.93
N GLN A 189 29.98 11.17 11.07
CA GLN A 189 31.39 10.85 10.79
C GLN A 189 32.21 10.48 12.04
N LEU A 190 31.68 10.68 13.26
CA LEU A 190 32.42 10.39 14.51
C LEU A 190 32.89 8.93 14.62
N THR A 191 34.15 8.76 15.00
CA THR A 191 34.79 7.47 15.29
C THR A 191 34.73 7.11 16.78
N GLU A 192 35.03 5.86 17.12
CA GLU A 192 35.23 5.45 18.53
C GLU A 192 36.35 6.23 19.23
N GLU A 193 37.36 6.70 18.47
CA GLU A 193 38.44 7.51 19.01
C GLU A 193 37.95 8.90 19.39
N ASN A 194 37.21 9.59 18.51
CA ASN A 194 36.66 10.92 18.82
C ASN A 194 35.72 10.87 20.03
N LEU A 195 34.85 9.86 20.09
CA LEU A 195 33.95 9.65 21.22
C LEU A 195 34.71 9.40 22.55
N LYS A 196 35.89 8.78 22.49
CA LYS A 196 36.70 8.45 23.67
C LYS A 196 37.60 9.59 24.13
N TYR A 197 38.23 10.30 23.20
CA TYR A 197 39.23 11.34 23.47
C TYR A 197 38.65 12.76 23.49
N ASP A 198 37.82 13.11 22.49
CA ASP A 198 37.28 14.47 22.33
C ASP A 198 35.98 14.66 23.15
N ILE A 199 35.07 13.68 23.11
CA ILE A 199 33.81 13.70 23.88
C ILE A 199 34.00 13.13 25.30
N GLY A 200 35.02 12.29 25.53
CA GLY A 200 35.37 11.77 26.85
C GLY A 200 34.60 10.53 27.32
N ILE A 201 33.97 9.75 26.43
CA ILE A 201 33.29 8.48 26.76
C ILE A 201 34.33 7.36 27.01
N LYS A 202 35.00 7.42 28.16
CA LYS A 202 36.12 6.51 28.51
C LYS A 202 35.71 5.06 28.77
N ASN A 203 34.47 4.80 29.17
CA ASN A 203 34.00 3.45 29.48
C ASN A 203 33.60 2.71 28.19
N GLY A 204 34.35 1.67 27.83
CA GLY A 204 34.14 0.90 26.59
C GLY A 204 32.76 0.24 26.44
N LEU A 205 32.05 -0.08 27.53
CA LEU A 205 30.66 -0.57 27.44
C LEU A 205 29.68 0.55 27.11
N ARG A 206 29.92 1.76 27.65
CA ARG A 206 29.12 2.95 27.31
C ARG A 206 29.41 3.42 25.89
N LEU A 207 30.66 3.37 25.46
CA LEU A 207 31.09 3.64 24.08
C LEU A 207 30.37 2.72 23.10
N LYS A 208 30.40 1.39 23.32
CA LYS A 208 29.65 0.42 22.51
C LYS A 208 28.13 0.63 22.56
N GLY A 209 27.60 1.06 23.70
CA GLY A 209 26.20 1.47 23.83
C GLY A 209 25.85 2.65 22.93
N PHE A 210 26.68 3.69 22.93
CA PHE A 210 26.53 4.87 22.06
C PHE A 210 26.65 4.50 20.58
N MET A 211 27.67 3.71 20.20
CA MET A 211 27.86 3.23 18.82
C MET A 211 26.65 2.46 18.30
N ARG A 212 25.98 1.67 19.16
CA ARG A 212 24.74 0.97 18.79
C ARG A 212 23.61 1.94 18.47
N GLU A 213 23.40 2.97 19.30
CA GLU A 213 22.34 3.96 19.04
C GLU A 213 22.68 4.87 17.84
N MET A 214 23.96 5.15 17.60
CA MET A 214 24.42 5.83 16.39
C MET A 214 24.16 4.99 15.13
N ASN A 215 24.39 3.67 15.18
CA ASN A 215 24.05 2.76 14.06
C ASN A 215 22.52 2.65 13.85
N ASN A 216 21.73 2.68 14.93
CA ASN A 216 20.28 2.78 14.83
C ASN A 216 19.86 4.09 14.13
N LEU A 217 20.47 5.22 14.50
CA LEU A 217 20.22 6.51 13.85
C LEU A 217 20.59 6.48 12.36
N LYS A 218 21.80 6.01 12.02
CA LYS A 218 22.27 5.88 10.63
C LYS A 218 21.37 4.99 9.75
N THR A 219 20.67 4.03 10.37
CA THR A 219 19.71 3.16 9.68
C THR A 219 18.37 3.83 9.41
N MET A 220 17.93 4.75 10.28
CA MET A 220 16.63 5.44 10.16
C MET A 220 16.71 6.79 9.45
N ALA A 221 17.92 7.35 9.30
CA ALA A 221 18.15 8.66 8.71
C ALA A 221 17.70 8.77 7.24
N ASP A 222 17.12 9.93 6.92
CA ASP A 222 16.84 10.38 5.56
C ASP A 222 18.06 11.11 4.99
N TYR A 223 18.64 10.56 3.93
CA TYR A 223 19.80 11.13 3.22
C TYR A 223 19.42 11.82 1.91
N SER A 224 18.12 12.02 1.61
CA SER A 224 17.64 12.60 0.34
C SER A 224 18.24 13.96 -0.05
N SER A 225 18.77 14.72 0.91
CA SER A 225 19.50 15.97 0.67
C SER A 225 20.91 15.78 0.08
N ARG A 226 21.54 14.61 0.26
CA ARG A 226 22.88 14.25 -0.27
C ARG A 226 22.87 13.05 -1.22
N ASP A 227 21.76 12.30 -1.31
CA ASP A 227 21.60 11.09 -2.12
C ASP A 227 20.58 11.27 -3.27
N PRO A 228 20.97 11.89 -4.39
CA PRO A 228 20.08 12.03 -5.56
C PRO A 228 19.81 10.69 -6.26
N THR A 229 20.68 9.70 -6.09
CA THR A 229 20.62 8.40 -6.81
C THR A 229 19.88 7.29 -6.04
N ARG A 230 19.52 7.56 -4.78
CA ARG A 230 18.91 6.61 -3.83
C ARG A 230 19.78 5.38 -3.58
N LEU A 231 21.07 5.62 -3.32
CA LEU A 231 22.01 4.62 -2.82
C LEU A 231 21.55 4.04 -1.47
N ASN A 232 20.95 4.83 -0.57
CA ASN A 232 20.44 4.31 0.71
C ASN A 232 19.33 3.27 0.51
N ASP A 233 18.37 3.51 -0.37
CA ASP A 233 17.29 2.56 -0.69
C ASP A 233 17.88 1.22 -1.20
N LEU A 234 18.96 1.29 -1.98
CA LEU A 234 19.67 0.12 -2.45
C LEU A 234 20.30 -0.66 -1.28
N LEU A 235 21.01 0.04 -0.39
CA LEU A 235 21.66 -0.52 0.80
C LEU A 235 20.64 -1.09 1.82
N GLN A 236 19.41 -0.56 1.88
CA GLN A 236 18.31 -1.15 2.67
C GLN A 236 17.87 -2.51 2.13
N ASN A 237 17.92 -2.72 0.82
CA ASN A 237 17.53 -3.97 0.18
C ASN A 237 18.66 -5.03 0.22
N ILE A 238 19.92 -4.63 0.48
CA ILE A 238 21.06 -5.54 0.59
C ILE A 238 21.11 -6.19 1.97
N GLY A 239 20.30 -7.25 2.12
CA GLY A 239 20.45 -8.24 3.19
C GLY A 239 19.25 -8.37 4.15
N PRO A 240 18.68 -9.57 4.34
CA PRO A 240 17.68 -9.80 5.37
C PRO A 240 18.28 -9.88 6.79
N LEU A 241 17.40 -9.61 7.76
CA LEU A 241 17.39 -10.10 9.16
C LEU A 241 18.18 -9.37 10.27
N TYR A 242 19.42 -8.87 10.10
CA TYR A 242 20.21 -8.40 11.28
C TYR A 242 20.98 -7.07 11.17
N GLY A 243 20.90 -6.35 10.05
CA GLY A 243 21.45 -5.00 9.95
C GLY A 243 21.36 -4.49 8.52
N SER A 244 20.69 -3.35 8.33
CA SER A 244 20.70 -2.67 7.03
C SER A 244 22.11 -2.21 6.70
N MET A 245 22.53 -2.31 5.43
CA MET A 245 23.78 -1.70 4.98
C MET A 245 23.69 -0.16 4.94
N SER A 246 22.51 0.43 5.20
CA SER A 246 22.30 1.88 5.40
C SER A 246 23.27 2.52 6.39
N ILE A 247 23.82 1.77 7.35
CA ILE A 247 24.83 2.29 8.28
C ILE A 247 26.07 2.84 7.56
N TYR A 248 26.34 2.40 6.33
CA TYR A 248 27.43 2.87 5.48
C TYR A 248 27.00 3.92 4.45
N ALA A 249 25.69 4.13 4.24
CA ALA A 249 25.18 5.03 3.21
C ALA A 249 25.81 6.42 3.28
N TYR A 250 25.90 7.00 4.49
CA TYR A 250 26.52 8.31 4.66
C TYR A 250 27.99 8.33 4.29
N SER A 251 28.76 7.34 4.76
CA SER A 251 30.20 7.22 4.51
C SER A 251 30.51 7.11 3.01
N MET A 252 29.70 6.30 2.30
CA MET A 252 29.79 6.13 0.86
C MET A 252 29.45 7.43 0.12
N LEU A 253 28.37 8.12 0.51
CA LEU A 253 27.99 9.42 -0.07
C LEU A 253 29.05 10.50 0.18
N THR A 254 29.69 10.54 1.36
CA THR A 254 30.79 11.47 1.65
C THR A 254 32.06 11.15 0.85
N ALA A 255 32.30 9.89 0.53
CA ALA A 255 33.36 9.46 -0.39
C ALA A 255 33.04 9.73 -1.89
N GLY A 256 31.89 10.33 -2.19
CA GLY A 256 31.46 10.60 -3.58
C GLY A 256 30.94 9.37 -4.32
N VAL A 257 30.61 8.29 -3.60
CA VAL A 257 29.94 7.11 -4.17
C VAL A 257 28.47 7.42 -4.38
N ASP A 258 28.01 7.20 -5.61
CA ASP A 258 26.61 7.20 -6.00
C ASP A 258 26.23 5.81 -6.52
N LYS A 259 24.96 5.60 -6.87
CA LYS A 259 24.44 4.30 -7.33
C LYS A 259 25.08 3.79 -8.63
N ASP A 260 25.59 4.68 -9.48
CA ASP A 260 26.16 4.32 -10.78
C ASP A 260 27.68 4.07 -10.66
N SER A 261 28.39 4.87 -9.85
CA SER A 261 29.80 4.63 -9.52
C SER A 261 30.01 3.39 -8.65
N LEU A 262 29.00 2.99 -7.86
CA LEU A 262 28.96 1.75 -7.09
C LEU A 262 29.35 0.50 -7.91
N ARG A 263 29.04 0.48 -9.22
CA ARG A 263 29.34 -0.65 -10.12
C ARG A 263 30.83 -0.86 -10.37
N ASN A 264 31.65 0.16 -10.16
CA ASN A 264 33.07 0.16 -10.48
C ASN A 264 33.96 0.13 -9.23
N LEU A 265 33.39 0.02 -8.03
CA LEU A 265 34.14 -0.01 -6.78
C LEU A 265 34.87 -1.34 -6.57
N THR A 266 36.09 -1.25 -6.04
CA THR A 266 36.84 -2.42 -5.55
C THR A 266 36.62 -2.64 -4.05
N GLU A 267 36.98 -3.81 -3.53
CA GLU A 267 36.88 -4.08 -2.08
C GLU A 267 37.80 -3.14 -1.28
N GLU A 268 38.98 -2.79 -1.82
CA GLU A 268 39.92 -1.87 -1.21
C GLU A 268 39.32 -0.46 -1.05
N GLN A 269 38.59 0.02 -2.06
CA GLN A 269 37.90 1.32 -1.99
C GLN A 269 36.76 1.31 -0.97
N LEU A 270 36.01 0.20 -0.87
CA LEU A 270 35.00 0.04 0.19
C LEU A 270 35.64 0.03 1.60
N GLN A 271 36.86 -0.47 1.74
CA GLN A 271 37.57 -0.47 3.03
C GLN A 271 38.16 0.92 3.36
N GLN A 272 38.95 1.50 2.45
CA GLN A 272 39.75 2.70 2.72
C GLN A 272 38.94 3.99 2.60
N GLU A 273 38.21 4.17 1.50
CA GLU A 273 37.47 5.41 1.23
C GLU A 273 36.09 5.42 1.92
N CYS A 274 35.40 4.27 1.92
CA CYS A 274 34.06 4.16 2.52
C CYS A 274 34.06 3.73 4.00
N GLY A 275 35.23 3.41 4.59
CA GLY A 275 35.36 3.04 6.00
C GLY A 275 34.69 1.72 6.41
N ILE A 276 34.45 0.80 5.47
CA ILE A 276 33.74 -0.46 5.75
C ILE A 276 34.74 -1.53 6.21
N GLU A 277 35.13 -1.49 7.49
CA GLU A 277 36.10 -2.44 8.06
C GLU A 277 35.65 -3.92 8.03
N ASN A 278 34.35 -4.17 8.13
CA ASN A 278 33.81 -5.53 8.21
C ASN A 278 33.81 -6.22 6.84
N SER A 279 34.68 -7.21 6.68
CA SER A 279 34.83 -8.00 5.45
C SER A 279 33.56 -8.75 5.02
N ILE A 280 32.70 -9.16 5.95
CA ILE A 280 31.40 -9.79 5.62
C ILE A 280 30.44 -8.76 5.03
N HIS A 281 30.49 -7.50 5.49
CA HIS A 281 29.66 -6.43 4.95
C HIS A 281 30.17 -6.01 3.57
N ARG A 282 31.48 -5.83 3.40
CA ARG A 282 32.09 -5.61 2.08
C ARG A 282 31.75 -6.73 1.11
N GLY A 283 31.94 -7.99 1.51
CA GLY A 283 31.63 -9.17 0.68
C GLY A 283 30.16 -9.20 0.22
N ARG A 284 29.21 -8.87 1.09
CA ARG A 284 27.78 -8.76 0.73
C ARG A 284 27.46 -7.59 -0.19
N ILE A 285 28.09 -6.44 0.04
CA ILE A 285 27.95 -5.27 -0.84
C ILE A 285 28.55 -5.59 -2.22
N MET A 286 29.73 -6.21 -2.28
CA MET A 286 30.37 -6.69 -3.52
C MET A 286 29.57 -7.79 -4.22
N GLU A 287 28.93 -8.70 -3.48
CA GLU A 287 28.02 -9.71 -4.04
C GLU A 287 26.76 -9.05 -4.62
N ALA A 288 26.18 -8.07 -3.93
CA ALA A 288 25.04 -7.31 -4.44
C ALA A 288 25.41 -6.46 -5.65
N ILE A 289 26.57 -5.81 -5.66
CA ILE A 289 27.14 -5.12 -6.82
C ILE A 289 27.35 -6.10 -7.96
N SER A 290 27.92 -7.28 -7.70
CA SER A 290 28.11 -8.34 -8.70
C SER A 290 26.78 -8.91 -9.20
N GLY A 291 25.76 -8.96 -8.36
CA GLY A 291 24.38 -9.32 -8.72
C GLY A 291 23.77 -8.27 -9.64
N MET A 292 23.87 -6.99 -9.27
CA MET A 292 23.44 -5.87 -10.11
C MET A 292 24.24 -5.79 -11.41
N ILE A 293 25.53 -6.11 -11.41
CA ILE A 293 26.36 -6.20 -12.62
C ILE A 293 25.94 -7.42 -13.44
N LYS A 294 25.54 -8.56 -12.84
CA LYS A 294 24.99 -9.70 -13.57
C LYS A 294 23.63 -9.38 -14.18
N ASP A 295 22.70 -8.80 -13.43
CA ASP A 295 21.39 -8.35 -13.94
C ASP A 295 21.56 -7.24 -14.98
N THR A 296 22.51 -6.33 -14.73
CA THR A 296 22.90 -5.29 -15.70
C THR A 296 23.58 -5.90 -16.91
N LEU A 297 24.40 -6.95 -16.82
CA LEU A 297 25.00 -7.64 -17.97
C LEU A 297 23.99 -8.51 -18.72
N VAL A 298 22.97 -9.03 -18.02
CA VAL A 298 21.77 -9.64 -18.63
C VAL A 298 20.93 -8.55 -19.34
N CYS A 299 21.05 -7.27 -18.98
CA CYS A 299 20.53 -6.11 -19.73
C CYS A 299 21.52 -5.47 -20.74
N SER A 300 22.83 -5.55 -20.53
CA SER A 300 23.88 -4.74 -21.19
C SER A 300 24.85 -5.58 -22.03
N SER A 301 24.60 -6.88 -22.12
CA SER A 301 24.95 -7.70 -23.30
C SER A 301 24.10 -7.32 -24.53
N GLU A 302 23.42 -6.17 -24.53
CA GLU A 302 22.95 -5.48 -25.74
C GLU A 302 24.09 -4.80 -26.54
N SER A 303 25.30 -5.35 -26.48
CA SER A 303 26.17 -5.36 -27.65
C SER A 303 25.67 -6.39 -28.67
N VAL A 304 24.56 -6.10 -29.34
CA VAL A 304 24.05 -6.62 -30.64
C VAL A 304 24.49 -8.06 -31.05
N VAL A 305 24.39 -9.06 -30.17
CA VAL A 305 24.58 -10.47 -30.54
C VAL A 305 23.47 -11.33 -29.90
N ASP A 306 22.42 -11.55 -30.68
CA ASP A 306 21.46 -12.66 -30.59
C ASP A 306 20.90 -13.02 -29.20
N LYS A 307 20.15 -12.10 -28.57
CA LYS A 307 18.97 -12.53 -27.80
C LYS A 307 17.94 -13.05 -28.82
N PRO A 308 17.46 -14.31 -28.73
CA PRO A 308 16.41 -14.80 -29.62
C PRO A 308 15.14 -14.00 -29.36
N LEU A 309 14.59 -13.41 -30.42
CA LEU A 309 13.33 -12.68 -30.36
C LEU A 309 12.20 -13.67 -30.04
N ASP A 310 11.48 -13.47 -28.94
CA ASP A 310 10.33 -14.33 -28.66
C ASP A 310 9.15 -13.99 -29.58
N VAL A 311 8.87 -12.69 -29.75
CA VAL A 311 7.68 -12.20 -30.46
C VAL A 311 8.01 -11.07 -31.43
N PHE A 312 7.71 -11.25 -32.71
CA PHE A 312 7.64 -10.18 -33.70
C PHE A 312 6.18 -9.75 -33.92
N ILE A 313 5.91 -8.45 -33.94
CA ILE A 313 4.56 -7.90 -34.11
C ILE A 313 4.48 -7.08 -35.41
N SER A 314 3.83 -7.67 -36.43
CA SER A 314 3.47 -7.00 -37.68
C SER A 314 2.13 -6.28 -37.53
N TYR A 315 2.05 -5.04 -38.01
CA TYR A 315 0.84 -4.22 -37.92
C TYR A 315 0.75 -3.18 -39.04
N ARG A 316 -0.48 -2.80 -39.42
CA ARG A 316 -0.69 -1.71 -40.37
C ARG A 316 -0.41 -0.36 -39.69
N ARG A 317 0.67 0.33 -40.06
CA ARG A 317 1.06 1.64 -39.47
C ARG A 317 -0.06 2.69 -39.40
N SER A 318 -1.00 2.69 -40.35
CA SER A 318 -2.10 3.68 -40.43
C SER A 318 -3.17 3.58 -39.34
N ASN A 319 -3.33 2.43 -38.67
CA ASN A 319 -4.36 2.24 -37.64
C ASN A 319 -4.06 1.15 -36.59
N GLY A 320 -3.07 0.27 -36.81
CA GLY A 320 -2.67 -0.79 -35.86
C GLY A 320 -1.63 -0.38 -34.81
N SER A 321 -1.03 0.81 -34.92
CA SER A 321 0.09 1.26 -34.05
C SER A 321 -0.25 1.29 -32.56
N GLN A 322 -1.48 1.70 -32.22
CA GLN A 322 -1.97 1.75 -30.83
C GLN A 322 -2.08 0.34 -30.25
N LEU A 323 -2.68 -0.61 -30.99
CA LEU A 323 -2.84 -2.00 -30.55
C LEU A 323 -1.50 -2.73 -30.50
N ALA A 324 -0.59 -2.49 -31.44
CA ALA A 324 0.78 -3.02 -31.42
C ALA A 324 1.55 -2.56 -30.17
N SER A 325 1.46 -1.28 -29.82
CA SER A 325 2.09 -0.73 -28.63
C SER A 325 1.49 -1.30 -27.34
N LEU A 326 0.16 -1.43 -27.27
CA LEU A 326 -0.54 -2.01 -26.12
C LEU A 326 -0.15 -3.48 -25.91
N LEU A 327 -0.17 -4.29 -26.98
CA LEU A 327 0.24 -5.70 -26.93
C LEU A 327 1.71 -5.85 -26.51
N LYS A 328 2.62 -5.00 -27.03
CA LYS A 328 4.01 -4.98 -26.60
C LYS A 328 4.14 -4.78 -25.09
N VAL A 329 3.45 -3.78 -24.50
CA VAL A 329 3.49 -3.53 -23.05
C VAL A 329 2.94 -4.72 -22.27
N HIS A 330 1.78 -5.28 -22.64
CA HIS A 330 1.19 -6.43 -21.94
C HIS A 330 2.01 -7.74 -22.06
N LEU A 331 2.80 -7.89 -23.13
CA LEU A 331 3.74 -9.01 -23.31
C LEU A 331 5.02 -8.81 -22.49
N GLN A 332 5.55 -7.58 -22.45
CA GLN A 332 6.71 -7.23 -21.62
C GLN A 332 6.42 -7.42 -20.12
N VAL A 333 5.23 -7.05 -19.64
CA VAL A 333 4.78 -7.32 -18.25
C VAL A 333 4.68 -8.82 -17.95
N ARG A 334 4.50 -9.67 -18.97
CA ARG A 334 4.49 -11.13 -18.86
C ARG A 334 5.85 -11.77 -19.22
N ASN A 335 6.94 -11.00 -19.18
CA ASN A 335 8.33 -11.41 -19.45
C ASN A 335 8.62 -11.93 -20.89
N PHE A 336 7.83 -11.54 -21.89
CA PHE A 336 8.14 -11.85 -23.30
C PHE A 336 8.91 -10.71 -23.99
N THR A 337 9.92 -11.05 -24.80
CA THR A 337 10.60 -10.08 -25.66
C THR A 337 9.79 -9.80 -26.93
N ALA A 338 9.22 -8.60 -27.03
CA ALA A 338 8.33 -8.21 -28.13
C ALA A 338 8.90 -7.04 -28.96
N PHE A 339 9.13 -7.30 -30.25
CA PHE A 339 9.58 -6.32 -31.23
C PHE A 339 8.41 -5.77 -32.04
N ILE A 340 8.39 -4.46 -32.23
CA ILE A 340 7.48 -3.72 -33.13
C ILE A 340 8.35 -2.90 -34.06
N ASP A 341 7.91 -2.73 -35.31
CA ASP A 341 8.46 -1.73 -36.23
C ASP A 341 8.21 -0.31 -35.67
N VAL A 342 9.29 0.45 -35.38
CA VAL A 342 9.24 1.81 -34.82
C VAL A 342 9.82 2.81 -35.82
N GLU A 343 9.24 4.02 -35.87
CA GLU A 343 9.41 5.07 -36.89
C GLU A 343 10.86 5.55 -37.22
N LYS A 344 11.92 5.02 -36.58
CA LYS A 344 13.32 5.38 -36.84
C LYS A 344 13.94 4.62 -38.03
N LEU A 345 13.27 4.59 -39.16
CA LEU A 345 13.77 3.98 -40.40
C LEU A 345 13.86 5.01 -41.52
N GLU A 346 14.88 5.87 -41.42
CA GLU A 346 15.38 6.63 -42.56
C GLU A 346 15.88 5.67 -43.66
N ALA A 347 15.69 6.06 -44.92
CA ALA A 347 15.76 5.14 -46.04
C ALA A 347 17.16 4.54 -46.29
N GLY A 348 17.21 3.21 -46.49
CA GLY A 348 18.11 2.63 -47.50
C GLY A 348 18.96 1.41 -47.13
N LYS A 349 19.09 0.99 -45.87
CA LYS A 349 20.03 -0.11 -45.50
C LYS A 349 19.60 -1.11 -44.40
N PHE A 350 18.36 -1.08 -43.89
CA PHE A 350 17.92 -1.98 -42.79
C PHE A 350 16.97 -3.11 -43.19
N ASP A 351 16.53 -3.18 -44.45
CA ASP A 351 15.53 -4.11 -44.97
C ASP A 351 15.83 -5.58 -44.64
N ASN A 352 17.09 -6.00 -44.76
CA ASN A 352 17.53 -7.36 -44.43
C ASN A 352 17.47 -7.65 -42.93
N ASN A 353 17.67 -6.66 -42.06
CA ASN A 353 17.66 -6.85 -40.62
C ASN A 353 16.23 -7.10 -40.12
N LEU A 354 15.22 -6.40 -40.65
CA LEU A 354 13.81 -6.64 -40.32
C LEU A 354 13.39 -8.07 -40.68
N LEU A 355 13.74 -8.54 -41.88
CA LEU A 355 13.46 -9.91 -42.32
C LEU A 355 14.27 -10.96 -41.56
N ASN A 356 15.51 -10.65 -41.14
CA ASN A 356 16.29 -11.51 -40.26
C ASN A 356 15.64 -11.62 -38.86
N SER A 357 15.15 -10.51 -38.30
CA SER A 357 14.43 -10.50 -37.02
C SER A 357 13.16 -11.36 -37.05
N ILE A 358 12.44 -11.40 -38.19
CA ILE A 358 11.30 -12.32 -38.36
C ILE A 358 11.77 -13.78 -38.36
N ARG A 359 12.82 -14.12 -39.11
CA ARG A 359 13.36 -15.50 -39.13
C ARG A 359 13.95 -15.96 -37.80
N GLN A 360 14.41 -15.03 -36.96
CA GLN A 360 14.87 -15.29 -35.60
C GLN A 360 13.73 -15.33 -34.56
N ALA A 361 12.51 -14.88 -34.91
CA ALA A 361 11.39 -14.81 -33.99
C ALA A 361 10.74 -16.17 -33.75
N ARG A 362 10.35 -16.48 -32.51
CA ARG A 362 9.62 -17.73 -32.19
C ARG A 362 8.13 -17.63 -32.52
N HIS A 363 7.54 -16.46 -32.30
CA HIS A 363 6.13 -16.15 -32.52
C HIS A 363 6.00 -14.92 -33.43
N PHE A 364 5.07 -14.98 -34.38
CA PHE A 364 4.75 -13.86 -35.27
C PHE A 364 3.30 -13.45 -35.06
N LEU A 365 3.08 -12.24 -34.54
CA LEU A 365 1.76 -11.68 -34.34
C LEU A 365 1.39 -10.77 -35.50
N LEU A 366 0.27 -11.07 -36.15
CA LEU A 366 -0.24 -10.26 -37.25
C LEU A 366 -1.48 -9.49 -36.78
N ILE A 367 -1.36 -8.18 -36.62
CA ILE A 367 -2.47 -7.32 -36.18
C ILE A 367 -3.33 -6.92 -37.38
N LEU A 368 -4.56 -7.45 -37.40
CA LEU A 368 -5.57 -7.26 -38.43
C LEU A 368 -6.62 -6.26 -37.95
N THR A 369 -6.28 -4.99 -38.10
CA THR A 369 -7.20 -3.84 -38.02
C THR A 369 -8.02 -3.69 -39.32
N PRO A 370 -9.12 -2.92 -39.33
CA PRO A 370 -9.88 -2.64 -40.55
C PRO A 370 -8.98 -2.19 -41.70
N ASN A 371 -9.20 -2.77 -42.89
CA ASN A 371 -8.39 -2.53 -44.10
C ASN A 371 -6.88 -2.88 -44.00
N ALA A 372 -6.42 -3.64 -42.99
CA ALA A 372 -5.00 -3.99 -42.83
C ALA A 372 -4.39 -4.70 -44.07
N LEU A 373 -5.16 -5.60 -44.71
CA LEU A 373 -4.73 -6.36 -45.89
C LEU A 373 -5.07 -5.68 -47.23
N HIS A 374 -5.75 -4.52 -47.24
CA HIS A 374 -6.27 -3.91 -48.48
C HIS A 374 -5.17 -3.53 -49.49
N ARG A 375 -3.93 -3.28 -49.04
CA ARG A 375 -2.80 -3.02 -49.94
C ARG A 375 -2.02 -4.27 -50.39
N CYS A 376 -2.34 -5.43 -49.82
CA CYS A 376 -1.76 -6.71 -50.21
C CYS A 376 -2.61 -7.43 -51.27
N ILE A 377 -3.89 -7.05 -51.41
CA ILE A 377 -4.79 -7.54 -52.47
C ILE A 377 -4.18 -7.20 -53.84
N GLY A 378 -3.92 -8.24 -54.65
CA GLY A 378 -3.30 -8.10 -55.97
C GLY A 378 -1.82 -7.71 -55.99
N ASP A 379 -1.10 -7.69 -54.85
CA ASP A 379 0.32 -7.31 -54.80
C ASP A 379 1.27 -8.45 -55.23
N THR A 380 1.16 -8.90 -56.48
CA THR A 380 2.00 -9.99 -57.04
C THR A 380 3.48 -9.65 -57.15
N GLU A 381 3.86 -8.39 -56.99
CA GLU A 381 5.27 -7.93 -56.98
C GLU A 381 5.83 -7.81 -55.55
N CYS A 382 5.07 -8.19 -54.52
CA CYS A 382 5.44 -8.14 -53.11
C CYS A 382 6.05 -6.79 -52.69
N LYS A 383 5.35 -5.68 -53.03
CA LYS A 383 5.79 -4.31 -52.73
C LYS A 383 5.41 -3.85 -51.32
N ASP A 384 4.28 -4.31 -50.76
CA ASP A 384 3.85 -3.88 -49.43
C ASP A 384 4.67 -4.56 -48.32
N TRP A 385 5.04 -3.79 -47.30
CA TRP A 385 5.84 -4.32 -46.19
C TRP A 385 5.11 -5.43 -45.41
N VAL A 386 3.81 -5.29 -45.15
CA VAL A 386 3.05 -6.32 -44.43
C VAL A 386 3.00 -7.61 -45.24
N HIS A 387 2.97 -7.51 -46.58
CA HIS A 387 3.06 -8.67 -47.46
C HIS A 387 4.42 -9.36 -47.35
N LYS A 388 5.54 -8.62 -47.43
CA LYS A 388 6.89 -9.16 -47.23
C LYS A 388 7.08 -9.82 -45.87
N GLU A 389 6.57 -9.20 -44.81
CA GLU A 389 6.65 -9.75 -43.44
C GLU A 389 5.89 -11.06 -43.30
N ILE A 390 4.67 -11.15 -43.87
CA ILE A 390 3.86 -12.38 -43.86
C ILE A 390 4.54 -13.50 -44.64
N VAL A 391 5.04 -13.22 -45.85
CA VAL A 391 5.73 -14.22 -46.68
C VAL A 391 7.03 -14.66 -46.01
N ALA A 392 7.77 -13.76 -45.35
CA ALA A 392 8.92 -14.14 -44.54
C ALA A 392 8.52 -15.04 -43.37
N ALA A 393 7.46 -14.68 -42.64
CA ALA A 393 6.95 -15.43 -41.49
C ALA A 393 6.43 -16.84 -41.86
N LEU A 394 5.85 -17.01 -43.05
CA LEU A 394 5.39 -18.29 -43.60
C LEU A 394 6.54 -19.19 -44.09
N ASN A 395 7.61 -18.59 -44.62
CA ASN A 395 8.82 -19.31 -45.05
C ASN A 395 9.70 -19.74 -43.86
N SER A 396 9.64 -19.03 -42.73
CA SER A 396 10.18 -19.47 -41.44
C SER A 396 9.19 -20.38 -40.69
N GLN A 397 9.67 -21.30 -39.86
CA GLN A 397 8.80 -22.13 -39.01
C GLN A 397 8.33 -21.39 -37.73
N CYS A 398 7.85 -20.16 -37.89
CA CYS A 398 7.35 -19.32 -36.80
C CYS A 398 5.89 -19.66 -36.47
N ASN A 399 5.50 -19.55 -35.20
CA ASN A 399 4.10 -19.69 -34.80
C ASN A 399 3.34 -18.39 -35.12
N ILE A 400 2.62 -18.37 -36.24
CA ILE A 400 1.82 -17.23 -36.70
C ILE A 400 0.47 -17.20 -35.96
N ILE A 401 0.20 -16.10 -35.25
CA ILE A 401 -1.06 -15.88 -34.53
C ILE A 401 -1.71 -14.58 -35.03
N PRO A 402 -2.75 -14.65 -35.87
CA PRO A 402 -3.52 -13.48 -36.28
C PRO A 402 -4.30 -12.88 -35.10
N ILE A 403 -4.28 -11.56 -34.95
CA ILE A 403 -5.06 -10.82 -33.96
C ILE A 403 -6.06 -9.95 -34.71
N THR A 404 -7.33 -10.35 -34.67
CA THR A 404 -8.43 -9.69 -35.41
C THR A 404 -9.12 -8.65 -34.54
N ASP A 405 -9.21 -7.41 -35.01
CA ASP A 405 -10.08 -6.41 -34.42
C ASP A 405 -11.57 -6.76 -34.66
N THR A 406 -12.47 -6.27 -33.82
CA THR A 406 -13.91 -6.50 -33.91
C THR A 406 -14.50 -6.00 -35.23
N ASN A 407 -13.87 -5.00 -35.88
CA ASN A 407 -14.30 -4.42 -37.15
C ASN A 407 -13.54 -4.97 -38.37
N PHE A 408 -12.70 -5.99 -38.21
CA PHE A 408 -11.96 -6.61 -39.32
C PHE A 408 -12.80 -7.68 -40.04
N VAL A 409 -12.75 -7.65 -41.38
CA VAL A 409 -13.37 -8.64 -42.27
C VAL A 409 -12.27 -9.27 -43.11
N TRP A 410 -12.24 -10.60 -43.18
CA TRP A 410 -11.31 -11.32 -44.04
C TRP A 410 -11.67 -11.11 -45.53
N PRO A 411 -10.70 -10.76 -46.40
CA PRO A 411 -10.90 -10.76 -47.85
C PRO A 411 -11.07 -12.20 -48.37
N GLN A 412 -11.51 -12.37 -49.62
CA GLN A 412 -11.58 -13.70 -50.20
C GLN A 412 -10.17 -14.29 -50.42
N PRO A 413 -9.95 -15.59 -50.20
CA PRO A 413 -8.64 -16.21 -50.41
C PRO A 413 -8.06 -15.98 -51.82
N GLU A 414 -8.94 -15.90 -52.82
CA GLU A 414 -8.59 -15.69 -54.23
C GLU A 414 -8.14 -14.26 -54.55
N GLU A 415 -8.52 -13.27 -53.73
CA GLU A 415 -8.10 -11.87 -53.84
C GLU A 415 -6.67 -11.64 -53.30
N LEU A 416 -6.21 -12.56 -52.44
CA LEU A 416 -4.85 -12.55 -51.91
C LEU A 416 -3.86 -13.29 -52.83
N PRO A 417 -2.63 -12.77 -52.99
CA PRO A 417 -1.50 -13.49 -53.58
C PRO A 417 -1.31 -14.91 -53.02
N GLU A 418 -0.89 -15.84 -53.87
CA GLU A 418 -0.89 -17.28 -53.58
C GLU A 418 0.07 -17.67 -52.45
N ASP A 419 1.16 -16.92 -52.31
CA ASP A 419 2.19 -17.04 -51.29
C ASP A 419 1.72 -16.62 -49.90
N MET A 420 0.84 -15.63 -49.77
CA MET A 420 0.28 -15.20 -48.49
C MET A 420 -1.07 -15.83 -48.12
N ARG A 421 -1.78 -16.46 -49.08
CA ARG A 421 -3.13 -17.06 -48.89
C ARG A 421 -3.25 -17.98 -47.68
N ALA A 422 -2.15 -18.64 -47.29
CA ALA A 422 -2.09 -19.52 -46.13
C ALA A 422 -2.55 -18.87 -44.81
N ILE A 423 -2.40 -17.54 -44.63
CA ILE A 423 -2.76 -16.85 -43.37
C ILE A 423 -4.23 -17.02 -42.97
N CYS A 424 -5.14 -17.20 -43.94
CA CYS A 424 -6.57 -17.36 -43.70
C CYS A 424 -6.91 -18.68 -42.98
N HIS A 425 -5.98 -19.63 -42.92
CA HIS A 425 -6.17 -20.92 -42.25
C HIS A 425 -5.60 -20.98 -40.83
N PHE A 426 -4.94 -19.91 -40.34
CA PHE A 426 -4.38 -19.87 -38.99
C PHE A 426 -5.43 -19.49 -37.94
N ASN A 427 -5.34 -20.11 -36.75
CA ASN A 427 -6.26 -19.85 -35.65
C ASN A 427 -5.97 -18.47 -35.01
N GLY A 428 -6.82 -17.49 -35.30
CA GLY A 428 -6.69 -16.15 -34.75
C GLY A 428 -7.27 -15.95 -33.34
N VAL A 429 -6.77 -14.93 -32.64
CA VAL A 429 -7.38 -14.35 -31.44
C VAL A 429 -8.22 -13.15 -31.87
N ARG A 430 -9.46 -13.03 -31.37
CA ARG A 430 -10.28 -11.83 -31.54
C ARG A 430 -10.03 -10.88 -30.39
N TRP A 431 -9.65 -9.64 -30.70
CA TRP A 431 -9.41 -8.59 -29.73
C TRP A 431 -10.74 -7.95 -29.30
N ILE A 432 -10.90 -7.72 -27.99
CA ILE A 432 -12.07 -7.05 -27.40
C ILE A 432 -11.54 -6.04 -26.38
N HIS A 433 -11.81 -4.75 -26.61
CA HIS A 433 -11.27 -3.65 -25.81
C HIS A 433 -11.70 -3.68 -24.33
N ASP A 434 -12.83 -4.30 -24.01
CA ASP A 434 -13.33 -4.43 -22.63
C ASP A 434 -12.69 -5.60 -21.85
N TYR A 435 -12.01 -6.53 -22.54
CA TYR A 435 -11.49 -7.79 -21.96
C TYR A 435 -10.01 -8.02 -22.32
N GLN A 436 -9.21 -6.97 -22.23
CA GLN A 436 -7.81 -6.93 -22.70
C GLN A 436 -6.95 -8.04 -22.09
N ASP A 437 -6.96 -8.19 -20.76
CA ASP A 437 -6.14 -9.22 -20.09
C ASP A 437 -6.52 -10.64 -20.49
N ALA A 438 -7.82 -10.95 -20.62
CA ALA A 438 -8.29 -12.25 -21.06
C ALA A 438 -7.90 -12.55 -22.53
N CYS A 439 -7.87 -11.53 -23.38
CA CYS A 439 -7.35 -11.65 -24.75
C CYS A 439 -5.84 -11.94 -24.75
N VAL A 440 -5.04 -11.28 -23.90
CA VAL A 440 -3.59 -11.53 -23.82
C VAL A 440 -3.28 -12.87 -23.15
N ASP A 441 -4.02 -13.31 -22.14
CA ASP A 441 -3.83 -14.64 -21.53
C ASP A 441 -4.15 -15.76 -22.53
N LYS A 442 -5.16 -15.57 -23.40
CA LYS A 442 -5.40 -16.48 -24.53
C LYS A 442 -4.26 -16.46 -25.54
N LEU A 443 -3.70 -15.29 -25.84
CA LEU A 443 -2.55 -15.13 -26.73
C LEU A 443 -1.30 -15.86 -26.20
N VAL A 444 -1.02 -15.75 -24.90
CA VAL A 444 0.12 -16.43 -24.24
C VAL A 444 -0.03 -17.96 -24.28
N ARG A 445 -1.25 -18.50 -24.09
CA ARG A 445 -1.49 -19.95 -24.28
C ARG A 445 -1.17 -20.43 -25.71
N PHE A 446 -1.52 -19.62 -26.72
CA PHE A 446 -1.21 -19.90 -28.12
C PHE A 446 0.30 -19.85 -28.40
N MET A 447 1.05 -18.96 -27.74
CA MET A 447 2.51 -18.93 -27.81
C MET A 447 3.15 -20.15 -27.13
N GLN A 448 2.67 -20.53 -25.95
CA GLN A 448 3.23 -21.62 -25.14
C GLN A 448 2.98 -23.03 -25.69
N GLY A 449 2.25 -23.17 -26.80
CA GLY A 449 2.03 -24.46 -27.45
C GLY A 449 0.99 -25.33 -26.75
N GLU A 450 0.17 -24.76 -25.85
CA GLU A 450 -1.07 -25.38 -25.38
C GLU A 450 -2.13 -25.36 -26.50
N ILE A 451 -1.82 -26.09 -27.58
CA ILE A 451 -2.83 -26.58 -28.50
C ILE A 451 -3.87 -27.26 -27.63
N SER A 452 -5.12 -26.79 -27.72
CA SER A 452 -6.23 -27.47 -27.06
C SER A 452 -6.26 -28.90 -27.57
N THR A 453 -5.76 -29.82 -26.74
CA THR A 453 -6.03 -31.24 -26.91
C THR A 453 -7.54 -31.35 -26.86
N ARG A 454 -8.14 -31.53 -28.04
CA ARG A 454 -9.45 -32.15 -28.17
C ARG A 454 -9.31 -33.53 -27.55
N GLY A 455 -9.50 -33.58 -26.24
CA GLY A 455 -9.72 -34.82 -25.53
C GLY A 455 -10.91 -35.48 -26.18
N ASN A 456 -10.64 -36.56 -26.91
CA ASN A 456 -11.65 -37.51 -27.33
C ASN A 456 -12.21 -38.19 -26.07
N SER A 457 -13.06 -37.47 -25.34
CA SER A 457 -14.13 -38.09 -24.57
C SER A 457 -15.26 -38.38 -25.55
N VAL A 458 -15.12 -39.48 -26.29
CA VAL A 458 -16.23 -40.06 -27.06
C VAL A 458 -17.24 -40.60 -26.05
N SER A 459 -18.13 -39.75 -25.56
CA SER A 459 -19.48 -40.17 -25.22
C SER A 459 -20.24 -40.34 -26.54
N SER A 460 -20.38 -41.59 -26.97
CA SER A 460 -21.09 -41.91 -28.21
C SER A 460 -22.57 -41.58 -28.07
N PHE A 461 -23.01 -40.50 -28.72
CA PHE A 461 -24.42 -40.25 -29.01
C PHE A 461 -24.58 -39.93 -30.50
N LYS A 462 -24.82 -40.99 -31.28
CA LYS A 462 -25.56 -40.87 -32.54
C LYS A 462 -27.03 -40.60 -32.19
N GLY A 463 -27.68 -39.73 -32.95
CA GLY A 463 -29.10 -39.42 -32.80
C GLY A 463 -29.57 -38.37 -33.79
N ASP A 464 -29.76 -38.77 -35.05
CA ASP A 464 -30.48 -37.98 -36.05
C ASP A 464 -32.00 -37.97 -35.72
N PRO A 465 -32.80 -37.04 -36.26
CA PRO A 465 -34.12 -36.71 -35.71
C PRO A 465 -35.28 -37.55 -36.28
N SER A 466 -36.19 -38.03 -35.42
CA SER A 466 -37.61 -38.25 -35.76
C SER A 466 -38.50 -38.47 -34.52
N THR A 467 -39.73 -37.98 -34.58
CA THR A 467 -40.87 -38.21 -33.65
C THR A 467 -41.72 -39.43 -34.09
N PRO A 468 -42.80 -39.83 -33.37
CA PRO A 468 -42.97 -40.11 -31.94
C PRO A 468 -43.62 -41.50 -31.68
N GLY A 469 -43.60 -42.02 -30.43
CA GLY A 469 -44.36 -43.24 -30.09
C GLY A 469 -44.32 -43.68 -28.61
N THR A 470 -45.46 -44.09 -28.07
CA THR A 470 -45.67 -44.71 -26.73
C THR A 470 -46.19 -46.16 -26.91
N PRO A 471 -46.39 -47.03 -25.88
CA PRO A 471 -45.97 -47.01 -24.47
C PRO A 471 -45.42 -48.39 -23.95
N HIS A 472 -45.37 -48.56 -22.61
CA HIS A 472 -45.30 -49.81 -21.79
C HIS A 472 -43.93 -50.40 -21.38
N GLY A 473 -43.85 -50.87 -20.10
CA GLY A 473 -42.96 -51.99 -19.73
C GLY A 473 -42.20 -51.99 -18.39
N MET A 474 -42.88 -52.21 -17.26
CA MET A 474 -42.38 -52.92 -16.05
C MET A 474 -41.16 -52.41 -15.22
N MET A 475 -41.50 -51.90 -14.03
CA MET A 475 -40.91 -52.17 -12.70
C MET A 475 -39.43 -52.62 -12.54
N ARG A 476 -38.69 -51.87 -11.71
CA ARG A 476 -38.20 -52.35 -10.40
C ARG A 476 -37.83 -51.21 -9.43
N SER A 477 -37.85 -51.52 -8.13
CA SER A 477 -37.93 -50.56 -7.01
C SER A 477 -36.57 -50.08 -6.45
N PRO A 478 -36.51 -48.93 -5.76
CA PRO A 478 -35.29 -48.38 -5.15
C PRO A 478 -35.14 -48.69 -3.64
N PRO A 479 -33.91 -48.71 -3.08
CA PRO A 479 -33.68 -48.68 -1.64
C PRO A 479 -33.51 -47.24 -1.10
N ARG A 480 -34.25 -46.95 -0.04
CA ARG A 480 -34.27 -45.71 0.76
C ARG A 480 -32.90 -45.22 1.26
N ARG A 481 -32.73 -43.90 1.36
CA ARG A 481 -32.28 -43.25 2.62
C ARG A 481 -33.22 -42.10 3.01
N LYS A 482 -33.23 -41.77 4.31
CA LYS A 482 -34.36 -41.14 5.01
C LYS A 482 -34.32 -39.60 4.99
N SER A 483 -35.52 -39.01 5.01
CA SER A 483 -35.79 -37.59 5.25
C SER A 483 -36.17 -37.33 6.71
N PHE A 484 -35.84 -36.13 7.21
CA PHE A 484 -36.58 -35.31 8.19
C PHE A 484 -35.99 -33.88 8.11
N GLY A 485 -36.71 -32.76 8.06
CA GLY A 485 -38.15 -32.50 7.90
C GLY A 485 -38.37 -31.00 7.62
N GLN A 486 -39.49 -30.64 6.97
CA GLN A 486 -39.84 -29.23 6.62
C GLN A 486 -40.63 -28.51 7.73
N MET A 487 -40.58 -27.17 7.72
CA MET A 487 -41.65 -26.17 7.95
C MET A 487 -40.95 -24.78 8.05
N ASN A 488 -41.48 -23.63 7.63
CA ASN A 488 -42.66 -23.26 6.83
C ASN A 488 -42.34 -21.95 6.05
N SER A 489 -43.25 -21.44 5.20
CA SER A 489 -42.93 -20.46 4.15
C SER A 489 -43.73 -19.14 4.18
N LEU A 490 -43.16 -18.08 3.56
CA LEU A 490 -43.77 -16.82 3.03
C LEU A 490 -44.10 -15.67 4.01
N PRO A 491 -44.23 -14.38 3.55
CA PRO A 491 -43.71 -13.73 2.32
C PRO A 491 -43.02 -12.34 2.54
N ARG A 492 -42.46 -11.75 1.47
CA ARG A 492 -41.99 -10.33 1.40
C ARG A 492 -43.14 -9.35 1.07
N PRO A 493 -43.05 -8.06 1.49
CA PRO A 493 -43.81 -6.95 0.92
C PRO A 493 -43.07 -6.21 -0.24
N PRO A 494 -43.78 -5.41 -1.06
CA PRO A 494 -43.23 -4.72 -2.26
C PRO A 494 -42.77 -3.26 -2.01
N PRO A 495 -42.08 -2.61 -2.97
CA PRO A 495 -41.65 -1.21 -2.83
C PRO A 495 -42.76 -0.20 -3.20
N SER A 496 -42.69 1.01 -2.60
CA SER A 496 -43.61 2.12 -2.88
C SER A 496 -42.84 3.35 -3.40
N GLN A 497 -43.31 3.96 -4.49
CA GLN A 497 -42.78 5.22 -5.02
C GLN A 497 -43.80 6.36 -4.90
N LYS A 498 -43.28 7.56 -4.56
CA LYS A 498 -43.74 8.91 -4.96
C LYS A 498 -45.21 9.31 -4.71
N VAL A 499 -45.37 10.36 -3.90
CA VAL A 499 -46.23 11.51 -4.27
C VAL A 499 -45.49 12.82 -3.99
N ASN A 500 -45.21 13.59 -5.04
CA ASN A 500 -44.83 15.00 -4.93
C ASN A 500 -46.09 15.87 -5.03
N ARG A 501 -46.22 16.91 -4.20
CA ARG A 501 -47.05 18.08 -4.51
C ARG A 501 -46.38 19.36 -4.01
N LEU A 502 -45.78 20.09 -4.93
CA LEU A 502 -45.57 21.53 -4.86
C LEU A 502 -46.49 22.18 -5.89
N ILE A 503 -47.14 23.29 -5.53
CA ILE A 503 -47.82 24.20 -6.45
C ILE A 503 -47.29 25.60 -6.16
N SER A 504 -47.12 26.39 -7.22
CA SER A 504 -46.18 27.53 -7.28
C SER A 504 -46.91 28.91 -7.23
N PRO A 505 -46.46 30.02 -7.85
CA PRO A 505 -46.12 31.22 -7.05
C PRO A 505 -46.73 32.56 -7.54
N ALA A 506 -46.37 33.67 -6.88
CA ALA A 506 -46.46 35.05 -7.38
C ALA A 506 -45.31 35.87 -6.70
N SER A 507 -44.37 36.55 -7.39
CA SER A 507 -44.49 37.77 -8.22
C SER A 507 -45.05 38.97 -7.40
N ARG A 508 -44.48 40.19 -7.29
CA ARG A 508 -43.35 40.96 -7.91
C ARG A 508 -42.69 41.85 -6.81
N THR A 509 -41.78 42.84 -6.97
CA THR A 509 -41.26 43.65 -8.10
C THR A 509 -39.86 44.24 -7.79
N ARG A 510 -39.31 45.03 -8.73
CA ARG A 510 -38.24 46.07 -8.68
C ARG A 510 -38.17 46.90 -7.38
N GLY A 511 -37.02 47.50 -7.00
CA GLY A 511 -35.68 47.53 -7.60
C GLY A 511 -34.93 48.85 -7.28
N THR A 512 -33.62 48.94 -7.61
CA THR A 512 -32.73 50.14 -7.58
C THR A 512 -32.52 50.81 -6.20
N ASP A 513 -31.43 51.51 -5.87
CA ASP A 513 -29.99 51.52 -6.25
C ASP A 513 -29.30 52.45 -5.23
N GLY A 514 -27.96 52.38 -5.06
CA GLY A 514 -27.20 53.50 -4.45
C GLY A 514 -26.22 53.15 -3.33
N LEU A 515 -24.97 53.60 -3.51
CA LEU A 515 -23.82 53.42 -2.63
C LEU A 515 -23.86 54.32 -1.37
N GLY A 516 -23.11 53.95 -0.32
CA GLY A 516 -22.72 54.88 0.74
C GLY A 516 -22.03 54.24 1.96
N THR A 517 -20.69 54.26 2.01
CA THR A 517 -19.88 53.97 3.21
C THR A 517 -19.41 55.29 3.87
N PRO A 518 -18.60 55.28 4.94
CA PRO A 518 -18.87 54.82 6.32
C PRO A 518 -18.63 55.96 7.35
N LEU A 519 -18.88 55.73 8.67
CA LEU A 519 -18.02 56.15 9.81
C LEU A 519 -18.67 56.13 11.22
N SER A 520 -17.89 55.63 12.19
CA SER A 520 -17.66 56.21 13.54
C SER A 520 -18.68 56.14 14.71
N SER A 521 -18.17 55.56 15.82
CA SER A 521 -18.13 56.06 17.23
C SER A 521 -19.09 55.60 18.36
N SER A 522 -18.44 55.38 19.52
CA SER A 522 -18.86 55.52 20.93
C SER A 522 -19.71 54.46 21.68
N LEU A 523 -19.03 53.78 22.62
CA LEU A 523 -19.50 53.29 23.96
C LEU A 523 -19.69 54.50 24.94
N PRO A 524 -20.05 54.37 26.25
CA PRO A 524 -20.47 53.25 27.14
C PRO A 524 -21.83 53.61 27.86
N PRO A 525 -22.24 53.18 29.11
CA PRO A 525 -21.73 52.18 30.09
C PRO A 525 -22.77 51.20 30.72
N VAL A 526 -22.28 50.38 31.67
CA VAL A 526 -22.92 49.29 32.47
C VAL A 526 -23.11 49.77 33.93
N PRO A 527 -24.21 49.46 34.70
CA PRO A 527 -24.25 48.32 35.68
C PRO A 527 -25.69 47.83 36.08
N PRO A 528 -25.90 47.00 37.15
CA PRO A 528 -25.38 45.64 37.44
C PRO A 528 -26.49 44.59 37.74
N MET A 529 -26.11 43.35 38.13
CA MET A 529 -27.02 42.21 38.46
C MET A 529 -27.88 42.38 39.74
N PRO A 530 -28.88 41.49 39.93
CA PRO A 530 -28.84 40.62 41.12
C PRO A 530 -29.25 39.14 40.90
N LEU A 531 -28.81 38.27 41.82
CA LEU A 531 -29.19 36.85 41.97
C LEU A 531 -30.45 36.68 42.86
N PRO A 532 -31.23 35.61 42.64
CA PRO A 532 -31.83 34.82 43.74
C PRO A 532 -31.57 33.31 43.54
N LYS A 533 -31.05 32.56 44.53
CA LYS A 533 -31.68 32.01 45.75
C LYS A 533 -32.63 30.82 45.52
N GLU A 534 -32.37 29.76 46.28
CA GLU A 534 -33.09 28.49 46.34
C GLU A 534 -34.51 28.63 46.91
N ASN A 535 -35.44 27.75 46.49
CA ASN A 535 -36.33 27.06 47.43
C ASN A 535 -37.04 25.83 46.81
N THR A 536 -37.36 24.88 47.68
CA THR A 536 -37.99 23.57 47.47
C THR A 536 -39.50 23.61 47.17
N CYS A 537 -40.03 22.70 46.33
CA CYS A 537 -40.95 21.60 46.75
C CYS A 537 -41.68 20.83 45.61
N VAL A 538 -41.42 19.51 45.54
CA VAL A 538 -42.38 18.36 45.58
C VAL A 538 -43.49 18.15 44.49
N ASN A 539 -43.53 16.89 43.99
CA ASN A 539 -44.57 16.17 43.20
C ASN A 539 -44.82 16.60 41.72
N SER A 540 -45.12 15.71 40.77
CA SER A 540 -45.07 14.23 40.68
C SER A 540 -45.00 13.79 39.20
N ASP A 541 -44.92 12.46 38.95
CA ASP A 541 -45.21 11.80 37.65
C ASP A 541 -44.18 11.89 36.50
N ASN A 542 -43.19 10.98 36.54
CA ASN A 542 -42.64 10.28 35.35
C ASN A 542 -41.63 9.19 35.80
N VAL A 543 -42.06 7.93 35.91
CA VAL A 543 -41.22 6.81 36.40
C VAL A 543 -40.83 5.82 35.30
N ASP A 544 -41.55 5.77 34.18
CA ASP A 544 -41.44 4.67 33.21
C ASP A 544 -40.37 4.83 32.10
N SER A 545 -39.65 5.96 32.02
CA SER A 545 -38.63 6.19 30.97
C SER A 545 -37.18 5.86 31.38
N VAL A 546 -36.94 5.59 32.68
CA VAL A 546 -35.58 5.36 33.23
C VAL A 546 -35.22 3.87 33.26
N SER A 547 -36.22 3.00 33.34
CA SER A 547 -36.06 1.54 33.45
C SER A 547 -35.57 0.88 32.16
N GLU A 548 -36.10 1.27 30.99
CA GLU A 548 -35.72 0.68 29.70
C GLU A 548 -34.28 1.03 29.28
N ASN A 549 -33.84 2.27 29.50
CA ASN A 549 -32.47 2.70 29.18
C ASN A 549 -31.43 2.03 30.09
N SER A 550 -31.75 1.84 31.38
CA SER A 550 -30.90 1.06 32.30
C SER A 550 -30.82 -0.42 31.91
N ALA A 551 -31.93 -1.00 31.42
CA ALA A 551 -31.95 -2.38 30.96
C ALA A 551 -31.11 -2.61 29.69
N ASP A 552 -31.12 -1.67 28.74
CA ASP A 552 -30.32 -1.79 27.51
C ASP A 552 -28.82 -1.54 27.75
N ALA A 553 -28.47 -0.57 28.62
CA ALA A 553 -27.10 -0.37 29.08
C ALA A 553 -26.56 -1.63 29.80
N ASN A 554 -27.35 -2.22 30.72
CA ASN A 554 -26.99 -3.48 31.37
C ASN A 554 -26.92 -4.67 30.40
N ARG A 555 -27.72 -4.68 29.32
CA ARG A 555 -27.62 -5.70 28.25
C ARG A 555 -26.32 -5.57 27.47
N LYS A 556 -25.93 -4.35 27.07
CA LYS A 556 -24.68 -4.06 26.36
C LYS A 556 -23.46 -4.40 27.24
N GLN A 557 -23.50 -4.03 28.52
CA GLN A 557 -22.47 -4.38 29.50
C GLN A 557 -22.37 -5.90 29.71
N ASN A 558 -23.49 -6.61 29.87
CA ASN A 558 -23.50 -8.08 29.95
C ASN A 558 -22.98 -8.75 28.67
N LEU A 559 -23.22 -8.17 27.49
CA LEU A 559 -22.66 -8.67 26.23
C LEU A 559 -21.13 -8.50 26.23
N MET A 560 -20.62 -7.34 26.67
CA MET A 560 -19.19 -7.09 26.85
C MET A 560 -18.57 -8.06 27.85
N ASP A 561 -19.13 -8.24 29.05
CA ASP A 561 -18.57 -9.13 30.07
C ASP A 561 -18.58 -10.60 29.63
N ARG A 562 -19.62 -11.04 28.90
CA ARG A 562 -19.64 -12.37 28.26
C ARG A 562 -18.56 -12.49 27.17
N CYS A 563 -18.35 -11.48 26.34
CA CYS A 563 -17.29 -11.47 25.33
C CYS A 563 -15.89 -11.45 25.95
N VAL A 564 -15.66 -10.62 26.98
CA VAL A 564 -14.38 -10.53 27.72
C VAL A 564 -14.07 -11.85 28.42
N ASN A 565 -15.06 -12.51 29.04
CA ASN A 565 -14.84 -13.82 29.67
C ASN A 565 -14.65 -14.94 28.64
N LYS A 566 -15.32 -14.88 27.48
CA LYS A 566 -15.07 -15.82 26.37
C LYS A 566 -13.67 -15.62 25.76
N PHE A 567 -13.16 -14.40 25.71
CA PHE A 567 -11.79 -14.06 25.32
C PHE A 567 -10.75 -14.56 26.34
N LYS A 568 -10.97 -14.34 27.65
CA LYS A 568 -10.13 -14.91 28.73
C LYS A 568 -10.02 -16.43 28.66
N ASN A 569 -11.08 -17.12 28.24
CA ASN A 569 -11.09 -18.58 28.08
C ASN A 569 -10.43 -19.05 26.77
N LEU A 570 -10.30 -18.17 25.77
CA LEU A 570 -9.52 -18.41 24.54
C LEU A 570 -8.01 -18.16 24.74
N VAL A 571 -7.63 -17.29 25.68
CA VAL A 571 -6.23 -17.00 26.06
C VAL A 571 -5.69 -18.01 27.10
N LYS A 572 -6.55 -18.91 27.61
CA LYS A 572 -6.19 -20.00 28.54
C LYS A 572 -6.05 -21.38 27.88
N LYS A 573 -6.18 -21.44 26.55
CA LYS A 573 -5.93 -22.61 25.72
C LYS A 573 -4.82 -22.29 24.74
#